data_AF-A0A2E5ZBV1-F1
#
_entry.id   AF-A0A2E5ZBV1-F1
#
_cell.length_a   1.000
_cell.length_b   1.000
_cell.length_c   1.000
_cell.angle_alpha   90.00
_cell.angle_beta   90.00
_cell.angle_gamma   90.00
#
_symmetry.space_group_name_H-M   'P 1'
#
loop_
_entity.id
_entity.type
_entity.pdbx_description
1 polymer ?
#
loop_
_entity_poly.entity_id
_entity_poly.type
_entity_poly.pdbx_seq_one_letter_code
_entity_poly.pdbx_strand_id
1 'polypeptide(L)'
;MRRRKRVTEIADLQNRRLAEQERIRYLLNSVRAEEEASLKGGLDTVAWVKEEQCIGCDQCTIVCDDEAIELYDSPLLSPILNIDVNKKAKILRDPCTGCKLCVLACPTDAIIMIDR
;
A
#
# COMPACT_ATOMS: atom_id res chain seq x y z
N MET A 1 -0.18 52.81 -8.29
CA MET A 1 -0.11 52.33 -6.89
C MET A 1 -0.70 50.92 -6.81
N ARG A 2 0.10 49.89 -7.11
CA ARG A 2 -0.35 48.48 -7.11
C ARG A 2 -0.47 48.01 -5.65
N ARG A 3 -1.69 47.83 -5.14
CA ARG A 3 -1.94 47.15 -3.86
C ARG A 3 -1.30 45.75 -3.93
N ARG A 4 -0.19 45.54 -3.22
CA ARG A 4 0.36 44.19 -2.97
C ARG A 4 -0.79 43.36 -2.39
N LYS A 5 -1.18 42.28 -3.08
CA LYS A 5 -2.12 41.29 -2.54
C LYS A 5 -1.58 40.88 -1.17
N ARG A 6 -2.39 40.99 -0.12
CA ARG A 6 -2.11 40.41 1.20
C ARG A 6 -1.82 38.93 0.98
N VAL A 7 -0.55 38.56 1.02
CA VAL A 7 -0.15 37.17 1.20
C VAL A 7 -0.65 36.84 2.61
N THR A 8 -1.49 35.81 2.76
CA THR A 8 -1.95 35.37 4.08
C THR A 8 -0.75 35.13 4.98
N GLU A 9 -0.79 35.63 6.21
CA GLU A 9 0.33 35.53 7.15
C GLU A 9 0.70 34.07 7.40
N ILE A 10 1.95 33.82 7.82
CA ILE A 10 2.45 32.47 8.08
C ILE A 10 1.56 31.73 9.10
N ALA A 11 1.08 32.44 10.12
CA ALA A 11 0.17 31.89 11.12
C ALA A 11 -1.16 31.43 10.51
N ASP A 12 -1.74 32.19 9.57
CA ASP A 12 -2.98 31.83 8.87
C ASP A 12 -2.80 30.60 7.97
N LEU A 13 -1.61 30.44 7.38
CA LEU A 13 -1.26 29.26 6.60
C LEU A 13 -1.11 28.02 7.50
N GLN A 14 -0.44 28.17 8.64
CA GLN A 14 -0.26 27.08 9.61
C GLN A 14 -1.59 26.57 10.17
N ASN A 15 -2.48 27.46 10.58
CA ASN A 15 -3.79 27.08 11.11
C ASN A 15 -4.63 26.31 10.08
N ARG A 16 -4.64 26.75 8.82
CA ARG A 16 -5.32 26.03 7.74
C ARG A 16 -4.69 24.67 7.48
N ARG A 17 -3.36 24.58 7.48
CA ARG A 17 -2.64 23.30 7.31
C ARG A 17 -2.98 22.33 8.43
N LEU A 18 -3.04 22.78 9.68
CA LEU A 18 -3.38 21.93 10.82
C LEU A 18 -4.81 21.40 10.72
N ALA A 19 -5.78 22.27 10.43
CA ALA A 19 -7.17 21.87 10.24
C ALA A 19 -7.34 20.89 9.05
N GLU A 20 -6.60 21.10 7.97
CA GLU A 20 -6.61 20.20 6.83
C GLU A 20 -5.98 18.84 7.16
N GLN A 21 -4.84 18.84 7.86
CA GLN A 21 -4.18 17.61 8.30
C GLN A 21 -5.06 16.78 9.24
N GLU A 22 -5.81 17.43 10.13
CA GLU A 22 -6.77 16.75 11.00
C GLU A 22 -7.90 16.10 10.20
N ARG A 23 -8.49 16.83 9.24
CA ARG A 23 -9.53 16.29 8.36
C ARG A 23 -9.02 15.12 7.51
N ILE A 24 -7.87 15.28 6.87
CA ILE A 24 -7.24 14.24 6.05
C ILE A 24 -6.98 13.00 6.90
N ARG A 25 -6.43 13.17 8.12
CA ARG A 25 -6.20 12.05 9.03
C ARG A 25 -7.49 11.28 9.35
N TYR A 26 -8.56 12.00 9.70
CA TYR A 26 -9.85 11.37 10.00
C TYR A 26 -10.35 10.54 8.81
N LEU A 27 -10.34 11.12 7.60
CA LEU A 27 -10.79 10.44 6.39
C LEU A 27 -9.93 9.23 6.03
N LEU A 28 -8.61 9.35 6.12
CA LEU A 28 -7.71 8.23 5.84
C LEU A 28 -7.91 7.07 6.83
N ASN A 29 -8.15 7.39 8.11
CA ASN A 29 -8.42 6.38 9.13
C ASN A 29 -9.74 5.64 8.87
N SER A 30 -10.80 6.34 8.44
CA SER A 30 -12.08 5.70 8.15
C SER A 30 -12.00 4.77 6.94
N VAL A 31 -11.37 5.21 5.85
CA VAL A 31 -11.22 4.39 4.63
C VAL A 31 -10.44 3.11 4.92
N ARG A 32 -9.31 3.22 5.63
CA ARG A 32 -8.49 2.05 5.98
C ARG A 32 -9.24 1.04 6.85
N ALA A 33 -10.07 1.52 7.78
CA ALA A 33 -10.86 0.64 8.64
C ALA A 33 -11.94 -0.12 7.84
N GLU A 34 -12.59 0.54 6.88
CA GLU A 34 -13.58 -0.09 6.00
C GLU A 34 -12.94 -1.17 5.10
N GLU A 35 -11.80 -0.85 4.49
CA GLU A 35 -11.03 -1.80 3.67
C GLU A 35 -10.61 -3.02 4.49
N GLU A 36 -10.01 -2.81 5.67
CA GLU A 36 -9.57 -3.90 6.53
C GLU A 36 -10.71 -4.83 6.97
N ALA A 37 -11.88 -4.26 7.28
CA ALA A 37 -13.08 -5.02 7.67
C ALA A 37 -13.66 -5.85 6.51
N SER A 38 -13.48 -5.39 5.26
CA SER A 38 -13.97 -6.08 4.06
C SER A 38 -13.11 -7.29 3.66
N LEU A 39 -11.87 -7.36 4.13
CA LEU A 39 -10.90 -8.40 3.77
C LEU A 39 -11.00 -9.63 4.68
N LYS A 40 -11.10 -10.82 4.05
CA LYS A 40 -10.90 -12.11 4.71
C LYS A 40 -9.51 -12.17 5.35
N GLY A 41 -9.39 -12.71 6.56
CA GLY A 41 -8.10 -12.87 7.24
C GLY A 41 -8.15 -13.95 8.31
N GLY A 42 -7.04 -14.16 9.00
CA GLY A 42 -6.89 -15.17 10.05
C GLY A 42 -6.27 -16.48 9.56
N LEU A 43 -6.22 -17.46 10.47
CA LEU A 43 -5.40 -18.68 10.34
C LEU A 43 -5.80 -19.60 9.17
N ASP A 44 -7.06 -19.54 8.73
CA ASP A 44 -7.58 -20.36 7.62
C ASP A 44 -7.37 -19.71 6.25
N THR A 45 -6.71 -18.55 6.21
CA THR A 45 -6.46 -17.78 4.99
C THR A 45 -4.98 -17.54 4.77
N VAL A 46 -4.59 -17.34 3.52
CA VAL A 46 -3.22 -17.04 3.12
C VAL A 46 -3.20 -15.94 2.07
N ALA A 47 -2.20 -15.07 2.13
CA ALA A 47 -2.01 -14.06 1.09
C ALA A 47 -1.52 -14.71 -0.21
N TRP A 48 -1.92 -14.16 -1.35
CA TRP A 48 -1.56 -14.63 -2.68
C TRP A 48 -1.25 -13.46 -3.61
N VAL A 49 -0.20 -13.57 -4.42
CA VAL A 49 0.26 -12.51 -5.32
C VAL A 49 -0.19 -12.82 -6.76
N LYS A 50 -0.86 -11.86 -7.39
CA LYS A 50 -1.10 -11.78 -8.83
C LYS A 50 0.12 -11.19 -9.51
N GLU A 51 0.93 -12.04 -10.13
CA GLU A 51 2.22 -11.65 -10.73
C GLU A 51 2.06 -10.56 -11.78
N GLU A 52 0.96 -10.59 -12.54
CA GLU A 52 0.61 -9.64 -13.59
C GLU A 52 0.34 -8.22 -13.07
N GLN A 53 -0.06 -8.07 -11.82
CA GLN A 53 -0.30 -6.77 -11.16
C GLN A 53 0.85 -6.34 -10.25
N CYS A 54 1.76 -7.25 -9.91
CA CYS A 54 2.89 -6.96 -9.03
C CYS A 54 3.95 -6.12 -9.76
N ILE A 55 4.13 -4.87 -9.36
CA ILE A 55 5.12 -3.96 -9.97
C ILE A 55 6.51 -4.01 -9.32
N GLY A 56 6.72 -4.89 -8.33
CA GLY A 56 8.03 -5.04 -7.67
C GLY A 56 8.43 -3.95 -6.69
N CYS A 57 7.47 -3.18 -6.16
CA CYS A 57 7.72 -2.04 -5.27
C CYS A 57 8.15 -2.38 -3.84
N ASP A 58 8.37 -3.66 -3.52
CA ASP A 58 8.81 -4.24 -2.23
C ASP A 58 8.06 -3.86 -0.93
N GLN A 59 7.05 -2.99 -0.97
CA GLN A 59 6.31 -2.52 0.22
C GLN A 59 5.73 -3.64 1.10
N CYS A 60 5.31 -4.75 0.48
CA CYS A 60 4.80 -5.91 1.20
C CYS A 60 5.84 -6.52 2.17
N THR A 61 7.13 -6.46 1.83
CA THR A 61 8.21 -6.99 2.68
C THR A 61 8.43 -6.13 3.92
N ILE A 62 8.21 -4.82 3.81
CA ILE A 62 8.38 -3.85 4.91
C ILE A 62 7.33 -4.08 6.01
N VAL A 63 6.14 -4.55 5.64
CA VAL A 63 5.01 -4.74 6.56
C VAL A 63 4.84 -6.18 7.04
N CYS A 64 5.70 -7.11 6.59
CA CYS A 64 5.60 -8.50 6.97
C CYS A 64 6.55 -8.79 8.13
N ASP A 65 5.99 -8.91 9.34
CA ASP A 65 6.76 -9.26 10.55
C ASP A 65 7.05 -10.78 10.66
N ASP A 66 6.43 -11.60 9.81
CA ASP A 66 6.48 -13.07 9.87
C ASP A 66 7.46 -13.69 8.85
N GLU A 67 8.26 -12.88 8.14
CA GLU A 67 9.19 -13.34 7.09
C GLU A 67 8.52 -14.20 6.00
N ALA A 68 7.22 -13.98 5.75
CA ALA A 68 6.41 -14.81 4.87
C ALA A 68 6.47 -14.39 3.38
N ILE A 69 7.42 -13.54 2.99
CA ILE A 69 7.47 -12.96 1.64
C ILE A 69 8.90 -13.04 1.08
N GLU A 70 9.01 -13.63 -0.10
CA GLU A 70 10.25 -13.66 -0.88
C GLU A 70 10.10 -12.81 -2.15
N LEU A 71 11.22 -12.25 -2.60
CA LEU A 71 11.31 -11.55 -3.88
C LEU A 71 12.15 -12.37 -4.87
N TYR A 72 11.65 -12.53 -6.10
CA TYR A 72 12.37 -13.19 -7.19
C TYR A 72 12.41 -12.31 -8.44
N ASP A 73 13.37 -12.58 -9.33
CA ASP A 73 13.49 -11.85 -10.59
C ASP A 73 12.55 -12.43 -11.66
N SER A 74 11.81 -11.55 -12.33
CA SER A 74 10.93 -11.87 -13.46
C SER A 74 10.84 -10.64 -14.38
N PRO A 75 10.69 -10.80 -15.70
CA PRO A 75 10.53 -9.66 -16.60
C PRO A 75 9.31 -8.79 -16.27
N LEU A 76 9.41 -7.48 -16.49
CA LEU A 76 8.24 -6.60 -16.37
C LEU A 76 7.34 -6.73 -17.60
N LEU A 77 6.08 -7.11 -17.38
CA LEU A 77 5.04 -7.09 -18.41
C LEU A 77 4.62 -5.64 -18.69
N SER A 78 5.25 -5.00 -19.68
CA SER A 78 4.91 -3.65 -20.13
C SER A 78 4.87 -3.56 -21.66
N PRO A 79 3.83 -2.95 -22.27
CA PRO A 79 3.79 -2.73 -23.72
C PRO A 79 4.81 -1.71 -24.25
N ILE A 80 5.43 -0.91 -23.37
CA ILE A 80 6.27 0.24 -23.75
C ILE A 80 7.71 0.08 -23.22
N LEU A 81 7.88 -0.66 -22.13
CA LEU A 81 9.17 -0.85 -21.46
C LEU A 81 9.64 -2.30 -21.60
N ASN A 82 10.90 -2.49 -22.00
CA ASN A 82 11.54 -3.80 -22.00
C ASN A 82 12.50 -3.91 -20.80
N ILE A 83 12.04 -4.55 -19.73
CA ILE A 83 12.82 -4.74 -18.49
C ILE A 83 12.88 -6.23 -18.20
N ASP A 84 14.05 -6.83 -18.40
CA ASP A 84 14.25 -8.27 -18.25
C ASP A 84 14.29 -8.72 -16.78
N VAL A 85 14.62 -7.80 -15.87
CA VAL A 85 14.78 -8.08 -14.44
C VAL A 85 13.94 -7.11 -13.63
N ASN A 86 12.79 -7.57 -13.16
CA ASN A 86 11.92 -6.88 -12.20
C ASN A 86 11.65 -7.81 -11.01
N LYS A 87 11.68 -7.26 -9.78
CA LYS A 87 11.39 -8.05 -8.60
C LYS A 87 9.89 -8.35 -8.51
N LYS A 88 9.51 -9.59 -8.23
CA LYS A 88 8.13 -10.01 -7.98
C LYS A 88 8.05 -10.64 -6.60
N ALA A 89 6.94 -10.42 -5.90
CA ALA A 89 6.72 -10.98 -4.57
C ALA A 89 6.08 -12.37 -4.66
N LYS A 90 6.45 -13.26 -3.74
CA LYS A 90 5.82 -14.55 -3.53
C LYS A 90 5.56 -14.73 -2.04
N ILE A 91 4.36 -15.18 -1.69
CA ILE A 91 4.01 -15.50 -0.31
C ILE A 91 4.40 -16.95 0.00
N LEU A 92 5.13 -17.14 1.09
CA LEU A 92 5.39 -18.43 1.70
C LEU A 92 4.20 -18.79 2.59
N ARG A 93 3.54 -19.91 2.29
CA ARG A 93 2.27 -20.28 2.94
C ARG A 93 2.43 -20.59 4.42
N ASP A 94 3.49 -21.30 4.79
CA ASP A 94 3.71 -21.80 6.15
C ASP A 94 3.90 -20.66 7.18
N PRO A 95 4.81 -19.69 6.96
CA PRO A 95 4.98 -18.57 7.88
C PRO A 95 3.86 -17.51 7.81
N CYS A 96 3.02 -17.52 6.77
CA CYS A 96 1.96 -16.52 6.63
C CYS A 96 0.86 -16.71 7.69
N THR A 97 0.64 -15.69 8.52
CA THR A 97 -0.36 -15.69 9.61
C THR A 97 -1.78 -15.29 9.17
N GLY A 98 -1.92 -14.77 7.96
CA GLY A 98 -3.19 -14.23 7.47
C GLY A 98 -3.55 -12.84 8.03
N CYS A 99 -2.56 -12.06 8.46
CA CYS A 99 -2.73 -10.73 9.08
C CYS A 99 -3.17 -9.60 8.14
N LYS A 100 -3.15 -9.82 6.81
CA LYS A 100 -3.61 -8.91 5.75
C LYS A 100 -2.79 -7.62 5.53
N LEU A 101 -1.74 -7.35 6.32
CA LEU A 101 -0.98 -6.10 6.21
C LEU A 101 -0.35 -5.91 4.82
N CYS A 102 0.15 -6.98 4.20
CA CYS A 102 0.72 -6.92 2.85
C CYS A 102 -0.31 -6.59 1.77
N VAL A 103 -1.57 -7.00 1.96
CA VAL A 103 -2.68 -6.65 1.05
C VAL A 103 -2.96 -5.15 1.14
N LEU A 104 -3.10 -4.62 2.35
CA LEU A 104 -3.36 -3.19 2.59
C LEU A 104 -2.18 -2.29 2.19
N ALA A 105 -0.96 -2.83 2.15
CA ALA A 105 0.24 -2.11 1.74
C ALA A 105 0.48 -2.14 0.22
N CYS A 106 -0.21 -3.02 -0.53
CA CYS A 106 0.05 -3.18 -1.95
C CYS A 106 -0.53 -2.00 -2.75
N PRO A 107 0.29 -1.16 -3.40
CA PRO A 107 -0.21 0.02 -4.11
C PRO A 107 -0.97 -0.31 -5.41
N THR A 108 -0.95 -1.56 -5.84
CA THR A 108 -1.58 -2.02 -7.10
C THR A 108 -2.60 -3.15 -6.88
N ASP A 109 -2.98 -3.42 -5.61
CA ASP A 109 -3.91 -4.49 -5.24
C ASP A 109 -3.52 -5.88 -5.78
N ALA A 110 -2.22 -6.09 -6.01
CA ALA A 110 -1.68 -7.33 -6.55
C ALA A 110 -1.72 -8.47 -5.53
N ILE A 111 -1.92 -8.19 -4.24
CA ILE A 111 -1.97 -9.20 -3.18
C ILE A 111 -3.41 -9.34 -2.71
N ILE A 112 -3.91 -10.57 -2.66
CA ILE A 112 -5.27 -10.90 -2.21
C ILE A 112 -5.23 -11.96 -1.11
N MET A 113 -6.34 -12.12 -0.39
CA MET A 113 -6.51 -13.19 0.59
C MET A 113 -7.30 -14.35 -0.03
N ILE A 114 -6.76 -15.55 0.05
CA ILE A 114 -7.40 -16.80 -0.39
C ILE A 114 -7.54 -17.77 0.79
N ASP A 115 -8.41 -18.76 0.64
CA ASP A 115 -8.51 -19.86 1.61
C ASP A 115 -7.26 -20.76 1.47
N ARG A 116 -6.76 -21.28 2.60
CA ARG A 116 -5.48 -22.01 2.66
C ARG A 116 -5.51 -23.34 1.90
#